data_AF-A0A7Y8F0S6-F1
#
_entry.id   AF-A0A7Y8F0S6-F1
#
_cell.length_a   1.000
_cell.length_b   1.000
_cell.length_c   1.000
_cell.angle_alpha   90.00
_cell.angle_beta   90.00
_cell.angle_gamma   90.00
#
_symmetry.space_group_name_H-M   'P 1'
#
loop_
_entity.id
_entity.type
_entity.pdbx_description
1 polymer ?
#
loop_
_entity_poly.entity_id
_entity_poly.type
_entity_poly.pdbx_seq_one_letter_code
_entity_poly.pdbx_strand_id
1 'polypeptide(L)'
;AQRALRFAVYHLLSAVDPDDDRVSIGARALTGAAYGGHVFWDTEIFMLPFYVLTWPEAARALLTYRHRTLPAARDKAAHHGERGAFYAWESADTGQDVTPPFVVAPNGEVIPILLADQEQHISADVAYGVWTYWRATRDEGFLLDVGAEILLETARFWAGRAKLESDGLRHIRGVVGPDEYHETVDDDAYTNGMAQWNLETGNAVARLLVERWPERWRVLSESLAMDAAEPLAWSAAARELYTGFDVRTGLFEQFQGYFGLEEIDLAAFEPRNAPIDVLLGRERIRQSKTIKQPDVVMLLHLLWDRFPPEVREANFRYYEPRCAHGSSLSPAIHAAVAARLGDVRLAERYFRQASDIDLGDNMGNAAAGVHAAALGGLWQAAVFGFAGLRFTEEGPEHQPNLPPQWRGVSLRFKWRGKDHELKLPDDRARIGAAPGIAP
;
A
#
# COMPACT_ATOMS: atom_id res chain seq x y z
N ALA A 1 16.01 -3.54 17.25
CA ALA A 1 16.11 -4.08 15.87
C ALA A 1 15.93 -5.60 15.81
N GLN A 2 16.94 -6.42 16.13
CA GLN A 2 16.84 -7.89 15.96
C GLN A 2 15.63 -8.53 16.66
N ARG A 3 15.35 -8.16 17.91
CA ARG A 3 14.18 -8.65 18.67
C ARG A 3 12.86 -8.24 18.00
N ALA A 4 12.74 -6.98 17.60
CA ALA A 4 11.53 -6.45 16.95
C ALA A 4 11.26 -7.12 15.60
N LEU A 5 12.29 -7.32 14.76
CA LEU A 5 12.12 -8.05 13.50
C LEU A 5 11.73 -9.52 13.72
N ARG A 6 12.30 -10.21 14.72
CA ARG A 6 11.90 -11.58 15.05
C ARG A 6 10.46 -11.65 15.56
N PHE A 7 10.04 -10.67 16.34
CA PHE A 7 8.66 -10.54 16.80
C PHE A 7 7.69 -10.35 15.61
N ALA A 8 8.02 -9.44 14.69
CA ALA A 8 7.25 -9.24 13.47
C ALA A 8 7.15 -10.51 12.62
N VAL A 9 8.30 -11.13 12.31
CA VAL A 9 8.34 -12.37 11.51
C VAL A 9 7.58 -13.52 12.19
N TYR A 10 7.66 -13.64 13.53
CA TYR A 10 6.90 -14.65 14.27
C TYR A 10 5.39 -14.50 14.05
N HIS A 11 4.87 -13.28 14.20
CA HIS A 11 3.44 -13.02 14.01
C HIS A 11 3.00 -13.16 12.56
N LEU A 12 3.80 -12.68 11.59
CA LEU A 12 3.52 -12.85 10.17
C LEU A 12 3.46 -14.34 9.79
N LEU A 13 4.42 -15.15 10.22
CA LEU A 13 4.41 -16.59 9.96
C LEU A 13 3.23 -17.32 10.64
N SER A 14 2.70 -16.77 11.72
CA SER A 14 1.59 -17.37 12.49
C SER A 14 0.20 -16.94 11.98
N ALA A 15 0.11 -15.98 11.06
CA ALA A 15 -1.14 -15.35 10.65
C ALA A 15 -1.81 -16.00 9.42
N VAL A 16 -1.14 -16.93 8.73
CA VAL A 16 -1.60 -17.48 7.45
C VAL A 16 -1.54 -18.99 7.44
N ASP A 17 -2.59 -19.60 6.88
CA ASP A 17 -2.60 -20.98 6.41
C ASP A 17 -2.60 -20.98 4.87
N PRO A 18 -1.53 -21.44 4.19
CA PRO A 18 -1.48 -21.47 2.73
C PRO A 18 -2.49 -22.44 2.10
N ASP A 19 -3.05 -23.37 2.88
CA ASP A 19 -4.01 -24.37 2.39
C ASP A 19 -5.46 -23.87 2.41
N ASP A 20 -5.74 -22.69 2.99
CA ASP A 20 -7.08 -22.09 3.01
C ASP A 20 -7.14 -20.78 2.22
N ASP A 21 -7.59 -20.87 0.96
CA ASP A 21 -7.77 -19.73 0.06
C ASP A 21 -9.07 -18.93 0.29
N ARG A 22 -9.86 -19.29 1.31
CA ARG A 22 -11.14 -18.64 1.63
C ARG A 22 -11.01 -17.52 2.66
N VAL A 23 -9.83 -17.35 3.24
CA VAL A 23 -9.55 -16.36 4.27
C VAL A 23 -8.31 -15.55 3.94
N SER A 24 -8.20 -14.38 4.56
CA SER A 24 -7.02 -13.53 4.49
C SER A 24 -6.75 -12.93 5.88
N ILE A 25 -5.74 -12.06 6.00
CA ILE A 25 -5.26 -11.58 7.30
C ILE A 25 -6.07 -10.35 7.72
N GLY A 26 -6.75 -10.45 8.86
CA GLY A 26 -7.40 -9.29 9.46
C GLY A 26 -6.38 -8.26 9.98
N ALA A 27 -6.78 -7.00 10.16
CA ALA A 27 -5.89 -5.93 10.64
C ALA A 27 -5.20 -6.21 11.99
N ARG A 28 -5.75 -7.13 12.79
CA ARG A 28 -5.19 -7.63 14.06
C ARG A 28 -4.80 -9.11 14.03
N ALA A 29 -4.62 -9.68 12.84
CA ALA A 29 -4.48 -11.12 12.62
C ALA A 29 -5.56 -11.88 13.43
N LEU A 30 -5.20 -12.99 14.08
CA LEU A 30 -6.07 -13.75 14.98
C LEU A 30 -5.72 -13.50 16.46
N THR A 31 -5.35 -12.27 16.81
CA THR A 31 -4.79 -11.96 18.14
C THR A 31 -5.66 -11.06 19.01
N GLY A 32 -6.80 -10.61 18.49
CA GLY A 32 -7.74 -9.78 19.24
C GLY A 32 -8.98 -9.44 18.42
N ALA A 33 -9.94 -8.76 19.06
CA ALA A 33 -11.25 -8.47 18.48
C ALA A 33 -11.34 -7.11 17.77
N ALA A 34 -10.32 -6.25 17.87
CA ALA A 34 -10.37 -4.95 17.20
C ALA A 34 -10.42 -5.12 15.68
N TYR A 35 -11.18 -4.25 15.01
CA TYR A 35 -11.46 -4.31 13.57
C TYR A 35 -12.18 -5.59 13.11
N GLY A 36 -12.84 -6.34 14.02
CA GLY A 36 -13.74 -7.43 13.66
C GLY A 36 -13.10 -8.63 12.94
N GLY A 37 -11.76 -8.70 12.88
CA GLY A 37 -11.06 -9.65 12.00
C GLY A 37 -11.15 -9.31 10.51
N HIS A 38 -11.61 -8.11 10.17
CA HIS A 38 -11.80 -7.67 8.79
C HIS A 38 -10.46 -7.43 8.09
N VAL A 39 -10.46 -7.68 6.79
CA VAL A 39 -9.31 -7.60 5.88
C VAL A 39 -9.35 -6.26 5.14
N PHE A 40 -8.27 -5.50 5.28
CA PHE A 40 -8.06 -4.17 4.70
C PHE A 40 -6.92 -4.22 3.66
N TRP A 41 -6.60 -3.08 3.05
CA TRP A 41 -5.40 -2.89 2.22
C TRP A 41 -4.09 -3.22 2.95
N ASP A 42 -4.12 -3.20 4.29
CA ASP A 42 -3.13 -3.73 5.22
C ASP A 42 -2.49 -5.03 4.71
N THR A 43 -3.31 -5.96 4.21
CA THR A 43 -2.80 -7.23 3.72
C THR A 43 -1.96 -7.06 2.48
N GLU A 44 -2.50 -6.50 1.41
CA GLU A 44 -1.82 -6.46 0.12
C GLU A 44 -0.62 -5.49 0.10
N ILE A 45 -0.66 -4.41 0.88
CA ILE A 45 0.39 -3.38 0.86
C ILE A 45 1.45 -3.60 1.92
N PHE A 46 1.06 -4.03 3.14
CA PHE A 46 2.00 -4.10 4.25
C PHE A 46 2.52 -5.50 4.50
N MET A 47 1.64 -6.50 4.46
CA MET A 47 1.97 -7.87 4.86
C MET A 47 2.40 -8.74 3.69
N LEU A 48 1.71 -8.64 2.54
CA LEU A 48 1.93 -9.45 1.36
C LEU A 48 3.38 -9.42 0.84
N PRO A 49 4.13 -8.29 0.86
CA PRO A 49 5.51 -8.29 0.39
C PRO A 49 6.44 -9.25 1.16
N PHE A 50 6.16 -9.51 2.44
CA PHE A 50 6.87 -10.54 3.20
C PHE A 50 6.61 -11.93 2.59
N TYR A 51 5.34 -12.33 2.47
CA TYR A 51 4.97 -13.65 1.97
C TYR A 51 5.40 -13.86 0.52
N VAL A 52 5.28 -12.85 -0.35
CA VAL A 52 5.74 -12.93 -1.74
C VAL A 52 7.21 -13.35 -1.83
N LEU A 53 8.04 -12.87 -0.90
CA LEU A 53 9.48 -13.13 -0.90
C LEU A 53 9.87 -14.32 -0.04
N THR A 54 9.11 -14.71 0.98
CA THR A 54 9.53 -15.77 1.92
C THR A 54 8.69 -17.03 1.85
N TRP A 55 7.43 -16.93 1.45
CA TRP A 55 6.46 -18.02 1.39
C TRP A 55 5.39 -17.77 0.31
N PRO A 56 5.75 -17.87 -0.99
CA PRO A 56 4.87 -17.50 -2.08
C PRO A 56 3.52 -18.24 -2.09
N GLU A 57 3.47 -19.48 -1.61
CA GLU A 57 2.25 -20.26 -1.49
C GLU A 57 1.22 -19.57 -0.56
N ALA A 58 1.69 -19.00 0.56
CA ALA A 58 0.86 -18.18 1.44
C ALA A 58 0.37 -16.91 0.74
N ALA A 59 1.25 -16.20 0.01
CA ALA A 59 0.86 -15.02 -0.75
C ALA A 59 -0.21 -15.35 -1.82
N ARG A 60 -0.09 -16.51 -2.47
CA ARG A 60 -1.06 -17.01 -3.45
C ARG A 60 -2.44 -17.21 -2.81
N ALA A 61 -2.51 -17.82 -1.62
CA ALA A 61 -3.76 -18.04 -0.90
C ALA A 61 -4.45 -16.70 -0.55
N LEU A 62 -3.69 -15.74 -0.01
CA LEU A 62 -4.21 -14.41 0.34
C LEU A 62 -4.81 -13.66 -0.87
N LEU A 63 -4.16 -13.76 -2.03
CA LEU A 63 -4.66 -13.14 -3.26
C LEU A 63 -5.81 -13.93 -3.89
N THR A 64 -5.83 -15.26 -3.70
CA THR A 64 -6.94 -16.09 -4.15
C THR A 64 -8.21 -15.78 -3.36
N TYR A 65 -8.11 -15.46 -2.06
CA TYR A 65 -9.24 -14.90 -1.30
C TYR A 65 -9.86 -13.68 -2.00
N ARG A 66 -9.04 -12.73 -2.48
CA ARG A 66 -9.53 -11.55 -3.23
C ARG A 66 -10.22 -11.92 -4.54
N HIS A 67 -9.82 -13.02 -5.19
CA HIS A 67 -10.52 -13.56 -6.36
C HIS A 67 -11.88 -14.13 -5.99
N ARG A 68 -11.95 -14.89 -4.89
CA ARG A 68 -13.22 -15.45 -4.39
C ARG A 68 -14.22 -14.38 -4.01
N THR A 69 -13.76 -13.23 -3.53
CA THR A 69 -14.60 -12.07 -3.18
C THR A 69 -14.81 -11.09 -4.35
N LEU A 70 -14.26 -11.36 -5.54
CA LEU A 70 -14.42 -10.51 -6.72
C LEU A 70 -15.90 -10.29 -7.13
N PRO A 71 -16.81 -11.29 -7.04
CA PRO A 71 -18.23 -11.05 -7.30
C PRO A 71 -18.83 -9.95 -6.41
N ALA A 72 -18.53 -9.94 -5.11
CA ALA A 72 -19.01 -8.89 -4.21
C ALA A 72 -18.42 -7.51 -4.54
N ALA A 73 -17.16 -7.46 -5.00
CA ALA A 73 -16.53 -6.22 -5.46
C ALA A 73 -17.18 -5.67 -6.75
N ARG A 74 -17.63 -6.56 -7.65
CA ARG A 74 -18.40 -6.18 -8.85
C ARG A 74 -19.77 -5.65 -8.48
N ASP A 75 -20.46 -6.33 -7.57
CA ASP A 75 -21.76 -5.89 -7.06
C ASP A 75 -21.61 -4.49 -6.42
N LYS A 76 -20.60 -4.27 -5.58
CA LYS A 76 -20.33 -2.97 -4.99
C LYS A 76 -20.09 -1.89 -6.06
N ALA A 77 -19.26 -2.16 -7.07
CA ALA A 77 -19.06 -1.20 -8.18
C ALA A 77 -20.39 -0.85 -8.88
N ALA A 78 -21.22 -1.85 -9.16
CA ALA A 78 -22.53 -1.66 -9.80
C ALA A 78 -23.50 -0.83 -8.94
N HIS A 79 -23.50 -1.02 -7.60
CA HIS A 79 -24.29 -0.18 -6.68
C HIS A 79 -23.86 1.29 -6.72
N HIS A 80 -22.58 1.57 -7.02
CA HIS A 80 -22.05 2.92 -7.22
C HIS A 80 -22.22 3.42 -8.68
N GLY A 81 -22.92 2.68 -9.54
CA GLY A 81 -23.12 3.03 -10.95
C GLY A 81 -21.85 2.89 -11.81
N GLU A 82 -20.84 2.20 -11.31
CA GLU A 82 -19.58 1.93 -12.02
C GLU A 82 -19.53 0.47 -12.51
N ARG A 83 -18.61 0.20 -13.43
CA ARG A 83 -18.29 -1.17 -13.88
C ARG A 83 -17.01 -1.65 -13.20
N GLY A 84 -16.63 -2.91 -13.40
CA GLY A 84 -15.39 -3.44 -12.85
C GLY A 84 -15.52 -3.87 -11.40
N ALA A 85 -14.42 -3.81 -10.65
CA ALA A 85 -14.36 -4.26 -9.26
C ALA A 85 -13.99 -3.10 -8.30
N PHE A 86 -14.92 -2.76 -7.42
CA PHE A 86 -14.70 -1.91 -6.26
C PHE A 86 -14.66 -2.81 -5.02
N TYR A 87 -13.48 -3.12 -4.52
CA TYR A 87 -13.34 -4.00 -3.36
C TYR A 87 -13.91 -3.35 -2.08
N ALA A 88 -14.36 -4.20 -1.16
CA ALA A 88 -14.72 -3.78 0.19
C ALA A 88 -13.52 -3.13 0.88
N TRP A 89 -13.76 -2.00 1.57
CA TRP A 89 -12.76 -1.38 2.44
C TRP A 89 -12.44 -2.31 3.60
N GLU A 90 -13.50 -2.73 4.31
CA GLU A 90 -13.46 -3.80 5.29
C GLU A 90 -14.11 -5.05 4.71
N SER A 91 -13.31 -6.07 4.40
CA SER A 91 -13.79 -7.34 3.84
C SER A 91 -13.80 -8.45 4.90
N ALA A 92 -14.82 -9.32 4.86
CA ALA A 92 -14.92 -10.49 5.73
C ALA A 92 -15.05 -11.80 4.91
N ASP A 93 -15.99 -12.68 5.23
CA ASP A 93 -16.19 -13.99 4.60
C ASP A 93 -16.82 -13.91 3.20
N THR A 94 -17.79 -13.01 3.00
CA THR A 94 -18.54 -12.88 1.74
C THR A 94 -17.88 -11.95 0.72
N GLY A 95 -16.96 -11.10 1.17
CA GLY A 95 -16.41 -10.01 0.36
C GLY A 95 -17.30 -8.77 0.27
N GLN A 96 -18.51 -8.79 0.85
CA GLN A 96 -19.32 -7.59 1.01
C GLN A 96 -18.63 -6.63 1.97
N ASP A 97 -18.86 -5.34 1.76
CA ASP A 97 -18.32 -4.32 2.64
C ASP A 97 -19.00 -4.37 4.00
N VAL A 98 -18.21 -4.61 5.05
CA VAL A 98 -18.66 -4.69 6.44
C VAL A 98 -18.16 -3.51 7.28
N THR A 99 -17.69 -2.45 6.64
CA THR A 99 -17.28 -1.22 7.33
C THR A 99 -18.48 -0.68 8.12
N PRO A 100 -18.32 -0.39 9.43
CA PRO A 100 -19.42 0.17 10.20
C PRO A 100 -19.88 1.50 9.60
N PRO A 101 -21.19 1.79 9.52
CA PRO A 101 -21.69 3.02 8.90
C PRO A 101 -21.42 4.27 9.75
N PHE A 102 -21.14 4.10 11.05
CA PHE A 102 -20.83 5.18 11.98
C PHE A 102 -20.06 4.66 13.20
N VAL A 103 -19.42 5.58 13.91
CA VAL A 103 -18.89 5.38 15.27
C VAL A 103 -19.61 6.29 16.24
N VAL A 104 -19.76 5.85 17.49
CA VAL A 104 -20.26 6.69 18.58
C VAL A 104 -19.07 7.18 19.40
N ALA A 105 -18.81 8.48 19.39
CA ALA A 105 -17.74 9.09 20.18
C ALA A 105 -18.06 9.03 21.69
N PRO A 106 -17.05 9.17 22.59
CA PRO A 106 -17.27 9.09 24.04
C PRO A 106 -18.29 10.09 24.59
N ASN A 107 -18.52 11.21 23.89
CA ASN A 107 -19.52 12.23 24.21
C ASN A 107 -20.95 11.88 23.74
N GLY A 108 -21.14 10.73 23.08
CA GLY A 108 -22.41 10.26 22.52
C GLY A 108 -22.70 10.75 21.10
N GLU A 109 -21.79 11.50 20.47
CA GLU A 109 -21.94 11.96 19.10
C GLU A 109 -21.83 10.79 18.10
N VAL A 110 -22.79 10.71 17.18
CA VAL A 110 -22.78 9.73 16.09
C VAL A 110 -22.04 10.34 14.92
N ILE A 111 -20.91 9.75 14.55
CA ILE A 111 -20.09 10.25 13.47
C ILE A 111 -20.12 9.25 12.30
N PRO A 112 -20.60 9.65 11.12
CA PRO A 112 -20.58 8.79 9.93
C PRO A 112 -19.16 8.33 9.60
N ILE A 113 -19.04 7.11 9.09
CA ILE A 113 -17.80 6.58 8.53
C ILE A 113 -18.01 6.49 7.01
N LEU A 114 -17.19 7.23 6.26
CA LEU A 114 -17.34 7.36 4.80
C LEU A 114 -16.45 6.37 4.02
N LEU A 115 -15.62 5.60 4.72
CA LEU A 115 -14.52 4.83 4.13
C LEU A 115 -15.01 3.73 3.17
N ALA A 116 -16.13 3.07 3.50
CA ALA A 116 -16.77 2.10 2.63
C ALA A 116 -17.01 2.64 1.21
N ASP A 117 -17.44 3.90 1.12
CA ASP A 117 -17.85 4.51 -0.15
C ASP A 117 -16.73 5.31 -0.81
N GLN A 118 -15.87 5.94 -0.01
CA GLN A 118 -14.93 6.96 -0.49
C GLN A 118 -13.46 6.52 -0.51
N GLU A 119 -13.06 5.53 0.29
CA GLU A 119 -11.66 5.05 0.35
C GLU A 119 -11.40 3.98 -0.73
N GLN A 120 -11.49 4.44 -1.97
CA GLN A 120 -11.59 3.59 -3.17
C GLN A 120 -10.24 3.01 -3.62
N HIS A 121 -9.13 3.52 -3.08
CA HIS A 121 -7.78 3.10 -3.48
C HIS A 121 -7.51 1.61 -3.24
N ILE A 122 -8.26 0.96 -2.32
CA ILE A 122 -8.22 -0.49 -2.07
C ILE A 122 -8.25 -1.34 -3.34
N SER A 123 -9.01 -0.94 -4.37
CA SER A 123 -9.05 -1.68 -5.64
C SER A 123 -7.74 -1.62 -6.42
N ALA A 124 -7.04 -0.50 -6.38
CA ALA A 124 -5.70 -0.40 -6.96
C ALA A 124 -4.65 -1.12 -6.10
N ASP A 125 -4.82 -1.14 -4.78
CA ASP A 125 -3.92 -1.83 -3.86
C ASP A 125 -3.97 -3.34 -4.01
N VAL A 126 -5.17 -3.90 -4.16
CA VAL A 126 -5.36 -5.33 -4.46
C VAL A 126 -4.69 -5.68 -5.80
N ALA A 127 -4.89 -4.85 -6.82
CA ALA A 127 -4.22 -5.01 -8.10
C ALA A 127 -2.69 -4.94 -7.96
N TYR A 128 -2.17 -4.03 -7.14
CA TYR A 128 -0.74 -3.90 -6.84
C TYR A 128 -0.18 -5.16 -6.18
N GLY A 129 -0.89 -5.73 -5.21
CA GLY A 129 -0.53 -7.01 -4.59
C GLY A 129 -0.48 -8.16 -5.61
N VAL A 130 -1.50 -8.30 -6.44
CA VAL A 130 -1.58 -9.33 -7.51
C VAL A 130 -0.41 -9.21 -8.48
N TRP A 131 -0.14 -8.00 -8.97
CA TRP A 131 0.94 -7.76 -9.92
C TRP A 131 2.32 -8.00 -9.29
N THR A 132 2.51 -7.57 -8.04
CA THR A 132 3.74 -7.79 -7.29
C THR A 132 4.02 -9.27 -7.10
N TYR A 133 3.02 -10.06 -6.73
CA TYR A 133 3.13 -11.52 -6.65
C TYR A 133 3.56 -12.11 -8.00
N TRP A 134 2.85 -11.78 -9.09
CA TRP A 134 3.18 -12.34 -10.40
C TRP A 134 4.59 -11.97 -10.87
N ARG A 135 5.03 -10.71 -10.66
CA ARG A 135 6.39 -10.28 -11.02
C ARG A 135 7.45 -11.07 -10.25
N ALA A 136 7.17 -11.36 -8.98
CA ALA A 136 8.10 -12.03 -8.08
C ALA A 136 8.14 -13.54 -8.24
N THR A 137 7.03 -14.20 -8.59
CA THR A 137 6.97 -15.66 -8.71
C THR A 137 7.06 -16.13 -10.15
N ARG A 138 6.57 -15.33 -11.10
CA ARG A 138 6.24 -15.73 -12.48
C ARG A 138 5.30 -16.95 -12.50
N ASP A 139 4.43 -17.07 -11.51
CA ASP A 139 3.38 -18.09 -11.45
C ASP A 139 2.31 -17.79 -12.52
N GLU A 140 2.44 -18.44 -13.66
CA GLU A 140 1.54 -18.28 -14.80
C GLU A 140 0.17 -18.88 -14.55
N GLY A 141 0.09 -19.98 -13.81
CA GLY A 141 -1.19 -20.59 -13.45
C GLY A 141 -2.02 -19.61 -12.62
N PHE A 142 -1.40 -18.99 -11.61
CA PHE A 142 -2.05 -17.92 -10.85
C PHE A 142 -2.45 -16.74 -11.72
N LEU A 143 -1.59 -16.24 -12.61
CA LEU A 143 -1.98 -15.11 -13.46
C LEU A 143 -3.19 -15.44 -14.33
N LEU A 144 -3.21 -16.62 -14.94
CA LEU A 144 -4.26 -17.01 -15.89
C LEU A 144 -5.58 -17.35 -15.21
N ASP A 145 -5.54 -17.98 -14.04
CA ASP A 145 -6.74 -18.47 -13.36
C ASP A 145 -7.29 -17.50 -12.30
N VAL A 146 -6.46 -16.55 -11.82
CA VAL A 146 -6.82 -15.60 -10.75
C VAL A 146 -6.44 -14.16 -11.12
N GLY A 147 -5.15 -13.90 -11.33
CA GLY A 147 -4.62 -12.53 -11.30
C GLY A 147 -5.12 -11.64 -12.44
N ALA A 148 -5.24 -12.20 -13.65
CA ALA A 148 -5.67 -11.44 -14.82
C ALA A 148 -7.08 -10.86 -14.66
N GLU A 149 -8.02 -11.64 -14.12
CA GLU A 149 -9.40 -11.19 -13.93
C GLU A 149 -9.48 -10.01 -12.95
N ILE A 150 -8.75 -10.08 -11.84
CA ILE A 150 -8.66 -8.99 -10.85
C ILE A 150 -8.06 -7.71 -11.47
N LEU A 151 -6.93 -7.84 -12.16
CA LEU A 151 -6.22 -6.70 -12.77
C LEU A 151 -7.08 -6.00 -13.83
N LEU A 152 -7.80 -6.78 -14.64
CA LEU A 152 -8.69 -6.23 -15.68
C LEU A 152 -9.93 -5.56 -15.09
N GLU A 153 -10.57 -6.17 -14.09
CA GLU A 153 -11.80 -5.60 -13.50
C GLU A 153 -11.54 -4.37 -12.63
N THR A 154 -10.42 -4.34 -11.91
CA THR A 154 -10.05 -3.13 -11.14
C THR A 154 -9.61 -2.00 -12.06
N ALA A 155 -8.90 -2.28 -13.17
CA ALA A 155 -8.62 -1.27 -14.20
C ALA A 155 -9.92 -0.74 -14.85
N ARG A 156 -10.89 -1.62 -15.15
CA ARG A 156 -12.22 -1.22 -15.65
C ARG A 156 -12.95 -0.31 -14.66
N PHE A 157 -12.86 -0.58 -13.36
CA PHE A 157 -13.41 0.31 -12.33
C PHE A 157 -12.81 1.71 -12.41
N TRP A 158 -11.48 1.83 -12.42
CA TRP A 158 -10.82 3.12 -12.53
C TRP A 158 -11.12 3.86 -13.85
N ALA A 159 -11.26 3.13 -14.95
CA ALA A 159 -11.61 3.71 -16.25
C ALA A 159 -13.01 4.33 -16.26
N GLY A 160 -13.95 3.70 -15.53
CA GLY A 160 -15.28 4.25 -15.30
C GLY A 160 -15.23 5.43 -14.34
N ARG A 161 -14.55 5.26 -13.20
CA ARG A 161 -14.51 6.21 -12.10
C ARG A 161 -13.86 7.55 -12.43
N ALA A 162 -12.82 7.54 -13.27
CA ALA A 162 -12.11 8.73 -13.71
C ALA A 162 -12.86 9.45 -14.86
N LYS A 163 -13.51 10.57 -14.53
CA LYS A 163 -14.37 11.31 -15.49
C LYS A 163 -13.57 12.41 -16.18
N LEU A 164 -13.66 12.47 -17.52
CA LEU A 164 -13.06 13.54 -18.32
C LEU A 164 -13.84 14.85 -18.11
N GLU A 165 -13.14 15.91 -17.73
CA GLU A 165 -13.71 17.23 -17.47
C GLU A 165 -13.28 18.26 -18.52
N SER A 166 -13.74 19.51 -18.37
CA SER A 166 -13.58 20.57 -19.38
C SER A 166 -12.15 21.06 -19.61
N ASP A 167 -11.25 20.78 -18.67
CA ASP A 167 -9.82 21.08 -18.79
C ASP A 167 -9.05 20.05 -19.62
N GLY A 168 -9.74 19.00 -20.09
CA GLY A 168 -9.16 17.93 -20.88
C GLY A 168 -8.47 16.84 -20.05
N LEU A 169 -8.60 16.88 -18.72
CA LEU A 169 -8.08 15.88 -17.81
C LEU A 169 -9.20 15.06 -17.19
N ARG A 170 -8.83 13.90 -16.65
CA ARG A 170 -9.72 13.00 -15.92
C ARG A 170 -9.52 13.17 -14.44
N HIS A 171 -10.62 13.31 -13.72
CA HIS A 171 -10.64 13.57 -12.29
C HIS A 171 -11.34 12.45 -11.53
N ILE A 172 -10.91 12.26 -10.28
CA ILE A 172 -11.53 11.35 -9.32
C ILE A 172 -11.98 12.18 -8.13
N ARG A 173 -13.27 12.46 -8.08
CA ARG A 173 -13.90 13.37 -7.12
C ARG A 173 -14.46 12.65 -5.89
N GLY A 174 -14.45 13.28 -4.72
CA GLY A 174 -15.12 12.80 -3.51
C GLY A 174 -14.58 11.46 -2.99
N VAL A 175 -13.29 11.42 -2.70
CA VAL A 175 -12.57 10.24 -2.17
C VAL A 175 -11.99 10.51 -0.78
N VAL A 176 -11.51 9.44 -0.17
CA VAL A 176 -10.60 9.44 0.97
C VAL A 176 -9.32 8.78 0.47
N GLY A 177 -8.17 9.45 0.61
CA GLY A 177 -6.85 8.86 0.40
C GLY A 177 -6.39 8.09 1.64
N PRO A 178 -5.19 7.49 1.64
CA PRO A 178 -4.62 6.88 2.84
C PRO A 178 -4.63 7.80 4.06
N ASP A 179 -4.56 9.12 3.87
CA ASP A 179 -4.81 10.08 4.92
C ASP A 179 -6.31 10.26 5.25
N GLU A 180 -6.83 9.38 6.10
CA GLU A 180 -8.22 9.41 6.56
C GLU A 180 -8.60 10.64 7.43
N TYR A 181 -7.68 11.57 7.70
CA TYR A 181 -8.05 12.86 8.32
C TYR A 181 -8.75 13.80 7.34
N HIS A 182 -8.60 13.58 6.04
CA HIS A 182 -9.20 14.38 4.99
C HIS A 182 -10.20 13.55 4.18
N GLU A 183 -11.49 13.82 4.41
CA GLU A 183 -12.58 13.08 3.78
C GLU A 183 -13.27 13.90 2.68
N THR A 184 -13.80 13.21 1.67
CA THR A 184 -14.52 13.81 0.54
C THR A 184 -13.66 14.85 -0.19
N VAL A 185 -12.39 14.51 -0.40
CA VAL A 185 -11.45 15.33 -1.16
C VAL A 185 -11.49 14.96 -2.63
N ASP A 186 -11.01 15.86 -3.47
CA ASP A 186 -10.90 15.65 -4.90
C ASP A 186 -9.46 15.43 -5.31
N ASP A 187 -9.25 14.51 -6.26
CA ASP A 187 -7.95 14.24 -6.89
C ASP A 187 -6.83 13.97 -5.89
N ASP A 188 -7.10 13.08 -4.95
CA ASP A 188 -6.09 12.54 -4.06
C ASP A 188 -4.92 11.93 -4.87
N ALA A 189 -3.70 12.39 -4.62
CA ALA A 189 -2.52 12.05 -5.41
C ALA A 189 -2.18 10.56 -5.32
N TYR A 190 -2.36 9.95 -4.15
CA TYR A 190 -2.18 8.50 -4.01
C TYR A 190 -3.21 7.74 -4.84
N THR A 191 -4.49 8.06 -4.67
CA THR A 191 -5.61 7.42 -5.37
C THR A 191 -5.46 7.56 -6.89
N ASN A 192 -5.20 8.77 -7.38
CA ASN A 192 -5.02 9.02 -8.81
C ASN A 192 -3.74 8.34 -9.32
N GLY A 193 -2.62 8.44 -8.60
CA GLY A 193 -1.38 7.77 -8.98
C GLY A 193 -1.51 6.25 -9.08
N MET A 194 -2.23 5.64 -8.14
CA MET A 194 -2.50 4.19 -8.12
C MET A 194 -3.55 3.77 -9.15
N ALA A 195 -4.57 4.60 -9.42
CA ALA A 195 -5.52 4.39 -10.50
C ALA A 195 -4.82 4.44 -11.88
N GLN A 196 -3.94 5.43 -12.09
CA GLN A 196 -3.10 5.53 -13.28
C GLN A 196 -2.23 4.27 -13.45
N TRP A 197 -1.54 3.86 -12.39
CA TRP A 197 -0.73 2.62 -12.39
C TRP A 197 -1.57 1.38 -12.72
N ASN A 198 -2.80 1.28 -12.19
CA ASN A 198 -3.67 0.13 -12.41
C ASN A 198 -4.19 0.09 -13.85
N LEU A 199 -4.60 1.22 -14.42
CA LEU A 199 -5.02 1.33 -15.83
C LEU A 199 -3.90 0.88 -16.79
N GLU A 200 -2.68 1.32 -16.55
CA GLU A 200 -1.50 0.91 -17.33
C GLU A 200 -1.22 -0.59 -17.19
N THR A 201 -1.33 -1.11 -15.96
CA THR A 201 -1.09 -2.52 -15.66
C THR A 201 -2.17 -3.41 -16.28
N GLY A 202 -3.44 -3.02 -16.21
CA GLY A 202 -4.56 -3.71 -16.86
C GLY A 202 -4.38 -3.81 -18.38
N ASN A 203 -3.97 -2.71 -19.02
CA ASN A 203 -3.65 -2.73 -20.46
C ASN A 203 -2.44 -3.65 -20.75
N ALA A 204 -1.38 -3.57 -19.94
CA ALA A 204 -0.20 -4.43 -20.10
C ALA A 204 -0.55 -5.92 -19.98
N VAL A 205 -1.43 -6.27 -19.03
CA VAL A 205 -1.93 -7.64 -18.84
C VAL A 205 -2.76 -8.08 -20.03
N ALA A 206 -3.70 -7.28 -20.52
CA ALA A 206 -4.48 -7.60 -21.71
C ALA A 206 -3.56 -7.90 -22.91
N ARG A 207 -2.57 -7.03 -23.16
CA ARG A 207 -1.58 -7.24 -24.22
C ARG A 207 -0.77 -8.51 -24.03
N LEU A 208 -0.30 -8.78 -22.81
CA LEU A 208 0.45 -9.99 -22.47
C LEU A 208 -0.38 -11.25 -22.75
N LEU A 209 -1.66 -11.26 -22.37
CA LEU A 209 -2.56 -12.39 -22.60
C LEU A 209 -2.82 -12.60 -24.09
N VAL A 210 -3.05 -11.53 -24.85
CA VAL A 210 -3.23 -11.60 -26.32
C VAL A 210 -1.99 -12.19 -27.00
N GLU A 211 -0.80 -11.72 -26.63
CA GLU A 211 0.45 -12.13 -27.25
C GLU A 211 0.83 -13.57 -26.90
N ARG A 212 0.66 -13.95 -25.63
CA ARG A 212 1.23 -15.19 -25.10
C ARG A 212 0.21 -16.32 -24.95
N TRP A 213 -1.04 -16.00 -24.64
CA TRP A 213 -2.10 -16.97 -24.37
C TRP A 213 -3.44 -16.54 -25.04
N PRO A 214 -3.48 -16.41 -26.37
CA PRO A 214 -4.62 -15.83 -27.08
C PRO A 214 -5.95 -16.55 -26.82
N GLU A 215 -5.92 -17.87 -26.63
CA GLU A 215 -7.13 -18.62 -26.31
C GLU A 215 -7.64 -18.35 -24.89
N ARG A 216 -6.74 -18.17 -23.91
CA ARG A 216 -7.12 -17.76 -22.55
C ARG A 216 -7.67 -16.34 -22.55
N TRP A 217 -7.05 -15.43 -23.31
CA TRP A 217 -7.59 -14.09 -23.53
C TRP A 217 -9.01 -14.13 -24.10
N ARG A 218 -9.24 -14.92 -25.16
CA ARG A 218 -10.56 -15.06 -25.79
C ARG A 218 -11.63 -15.44 -24.77
N VAL A 219 -11.41 -16.53 -24.02
CA VAL A 219 -12.35 -17.01 -23.00
C VAL A 219 -12.59 -15.97 -21.89
N LEU A 220 -11.54 -15.34 -21.39
CA LEU A 220 -11.64 -14.34 -20.32
C LEU A 220 -12.35 -13.07 -20.81
N SER A 221 -11.99 -12.57 -21.98
CA SER A 221 -12.64 -11.38 -22.56
C SER A 221 -14.13 -11.61 -22.84
N GLU A 222 -14.51 -12.81 -23.29
CA GLU A 222 -15.91 -13.19 -23.49
C GLU A 222 -16.67 -13.26 -22.16
N SER A 223 -16.09 -13.88 -21.12
CA SER A 223 -16.74 -13.95 -19.79
C SER A 223 -16.89 -12.59 -19.13
N LEU A 224 -15.94 -11.68 -19.35
CA LEU A 224 -15.96 -10.31 -18.85
C LEU A 224 -16.75 -9.34 -19.72
N ALA A 225 -17.33 -9.80 -20.84
CA ALA A 225 -17.92 -8.97 -21.88
C ALA A 225 -17.02 -7.78 -22.26
N MET A 226 -15.71 -8.03 -22.35
CA MET A 226 -14.67 -7.03 -22.58
C MET A 226 -14.35 -6.92 -24.08
N ASP A 227 -14.59 -5.73 -24.63
CA ASP A 227 -14.20 -5.43 -26.01
C ASP A 227 -12.67 -5.21 -26.11
N ALA A 228 -12.07 -5.60 -27.23
CA ALA A 228 -10.63 -5.43 -27.44
C ALA A 228 -10.16 -3.96 -27.39
N ALA A 229 -11.04 -2.99 -27.68
CA ALA A 229 -10.75 -1.56 -27.58
C ALA A 229 -10.76 -1.04 -26.14
N GLU A 230 -11.43 -1.73 -25.20
CA GLU A 230 -11.56 -1.26 -23.82
C GLU A 230 -10.19 -1.15 -23.12
N PRO A 231 -9.33 -2.20 -23.07
CA PRO A 231 -7.98 -2.07 -22.51
C PRO A 231 -7.08 -1.08 -23.25
N LEU A 232 -7.23 -0.95 -24.57
CA LEU A 232 -6.46 0.01 -25.37
C LEU A 232 -6.76 1.45 -24.95
N ALA A 233 -8.02 1.75 -24.62
CA ALA A 233 -8.44 3.07 -24.16
C ALA A 233 -7.89 3.42 -22.77
N TRP A 234 -7.59 2.43 -21.91
CA TRP A 234 -7.08 2.67 -20.56
C TRP A 234 -5.72 3.38 -20.57
N SER A 235 -4.87 3.14 -21.58
CA SER A 235 -3.61 3.88 -21.70
C SER A 235 -3.82 5.38 -21.97
N ALA A 236 -4.88 5.76 -22.69
CA ALA A 236 -5.24 7.16 -22.86
C ALA A 236 -5.77 7.73 -21.54
N ALA A 237 -6.70 7.03 -20.89
CA ALA A 237 -7.26 7.45 -19.61
C ALA A 237 -6.18 7.65 -18.52
N ALA A 238 -5.18 6.76 -18.46
CA ALA A 238 -4.05 6.87 -17.54
C ALA A 238 -3.23 8.16 -17.77
N ARG A 239 -2.99 8.55 -19.03
CA ARG A 239 -2.25 9.78 -19.38
C ARG A 239 -3.05 11.05 -19.13
N GLU A 240 -4.37 10.95 -19.22
CA GLU A 240 -5.30 12.06 -19.02
C GLU A 240 -5.61 12.29 -17.53
N LEU A 241 -5.21 11.38 -16.64
CA LEU A 241 -5.52 11.49 -15.22
C LEU A 241 -4.79 12.67 -14.57
N TYR A 242 -5.52 13.53 -13.86
CA TYR A 242 -4.93 14.58 -13.04
C TYR A 242 -4.15 13.96 -11.89
N THR A 243 -2.93 14.42 -11.61
CA THR A 243 -2.07 13.82 -10.56
C THR A 243 -1.70 14.78 -9.43
N GLY A 244 -2.03 16.07 -9.55
CA GLY A 244 -1.60 17.08 -8.58
C GLY A 244 -0.10 17.41 -8.62
N PHE A 245 0.66 16.88 -9.60
CA PHE A 245 2.10 17.14 -9.70
C PHE A 245 2.41 18.53 -10.27
N ASP A 246 3.15 19.34 -9.52
CA ASP A 246 3.69 20.62 -9.96
C ASP A 246 5.18 20.49 -10.33
N VAL A 247 5.46 20.58 -11.63
CA VAL A 247 6.82 20.51 -12.19
C VAL A 247 7.76 21.60 -11.68
N ARG A 248 7.25 22.74 -11.19
CA ARG A 248 8.07 23.87 -10.73
C ARG A 248 8.60 23.65 -9.32
N THR A 249 7.77 23.07 -8.45
CA THR A 249 8.12 22.78 -7.06
C THR A 249 8.64 21.34 -6.88
N GLY A 250 8.34 20.46 -7.84
CA GLY A 250 8.61 19.03 -7.74
C GLY A 250 7.70 18.31 -6.75
N LEU A 251 6.58 18.93 -6.34
CA LEU A 251 5.67 18.42 -5.32
C LEU A 251 4.38 17.89 -5.96
N PHE A 252 3.86 16.80 -5.41
CA PHE A 252 2.46 16.43 -5.54
C PHE A 252 1.67 17.21 -4.49
N GLU A 253 0.59 17.87 -4.88
CA GLU A 253 -0.44 18.29 -3.94
C GLU A 253 -1.22 17.05 -3.51
N GLN A 254 -1.36 16.80 -2.20
CA GLN A 254 -1.97 15.55 -1.71
C GLN A 254 -3.39 15.37 -2.22
N PHE A 255 -4.17 16.44 -2.26
CA PHE A 255 -5.47 16.52 -2.92
C PHE A 255 -5.74 17.97 -3.30
N GLN A 256 -6.68 18.22 -4.20
CA GLN A 256 -6.94 19.56 -4.70
C GLN A 256 -7.22 20.56 -3.55
N GLY A 257 -6.36 21.57 -3.41
CA GLY A 257 -6.50 22.65 -2.41
C GLY A 257 -5.77 22.39 -1.09
N TYR A 258 -5.14 21.23 -0.90
CA TYR A 258 -4.37 20.90 0.31
C TYR A 258 -3.29 21.95 0.65
N PHE A 259 -2.62 22.53 -0.35
CA PHE A 259 -1.58 23.53 -0.09
C PHE A 259 -2.12 24.83 0.53
N GLY A 260 -3.43 25.09 0.41
CA GLY A 260 -4.10 26.23 1.01
C GLY A 260 -4.54 26.06 2.48
N LEU A 261 -4.39 24.85 3.05
CA LEU A 261 -4.82 24.54 4.41
C LEU A 261 -3.92 25.14 5.51
N GLU A 262 -4.41 25.17 6.75
CA GLU A 262 -3.68 25.66 7.92
C GLU A 262 -2.38 24.87 8.15
N GLU A 263 -1.25 25.56 8.30
CA GLU A 263 0.00 24.93 8.73
C GLU A 263 -0.01 24.76 10.26
N ILE A 264 0.24 23.55 10.74
CA ILE A 264 0.32 23.25 12.18
C ILE A 264 1.72 22.73 12.51
N ASP A 265 2.38 23.35 13.48
CA ASP A 265 3.64 22.86 14.03
C ASP A 265 3.37 21.66 14.96
N LEU A 266 3.43 20.45 14.40
CA LEU A 266 3.26 19.20 15.15
C LEU A 266 4.33 19.02 16.23
N ALA A 267 5.54 19.55 16.04
CA ALA A 267 6.60 19.42 17.02
C ALA A 267 6.26 20.14 18.34
N ALA A 268 5.44 21.20 18.29
CA ALA A 268 4.96 21.90 19.47
C ALA A 268 4.02 21.08 20.37
N PHE A 269 3.49 19.96 19.86
CA PHE A 269 2.64 19.04 20.63
C PHE A 269 3.42 17.92 21.31
N GLU A 270 4.71 17.76 21.03
CA GLU A 270 5.50 16.61 21.54
C GLU A 270 6.23 16.91 22.87
N PRO A 271 6.24 15.97 23.84
CA PRO A 271 5.55 14.68 23.82
C PRO A 271 4.05 14.85 24.10
N ARG A 272 3.20 14.26 23.24
CA ARG A 272 1.75 14.27 23.43
C ARG A 272 1.24 13.07 24.22
N ASN A 273 0.12 13.25 24.92
CA ASN A 273 -0.55 12.21 25.73
C ASN A 273 -1.84 11.65 25.08
N ALA A 274 -2.20 12.15 23.90
CA ALA A 274 -3.36 11.72 23.12
C ALA A 274 -3.06 11.82 21.62
N PRO A 275 -3.80 11.09 20.76
CA PRO A 275 -3.74 11.27 19.31
C PRO A 275 -4.00 12.73 18.90
N ILE A 276 -3.37 13.17 17.81
CA ILE A 276 -3.40 14.59 17.42
C ILE A 276 -4.82 15.05 17.06
N ASP A 277 -5.65 14.18 16.51
CA ASP A 277 -7.06 14.44 16.17
C ASP A 277 -7.93 14.66 17.40
N VAL A 278 -7.56 14.06 18.52
CA VAL A 278 -8.19 14.32 19.81
C VAL A 278 -7.77 15.70 20.35
N LEU A 279 -6.49 16.08 20.17
CA LEU A 279 -5.96 17.35 20.68
C LEU A 279 -6.42 18.57 19.88
N LEU A 280 -6.42 18.46 18.55
CA LEU A 280 -6.81 19.53 17.64
C LEU A 280 -8.32 19.56 17.40
N GLY A 281 -9.00 18.43 17.56
CA GLY A 281 -10.38 18.23 17.14
C GLY A 281 -10.48 17.98 15.64
N ARG A 282 -11.47 17.16 15.25
CA ARG A 282 -11.69 16.73 13.86
C ARG A 282 -11.82 17.89 12.87
N GLU A 283 -12.56 18.94 13.24
CA GLU A 283 -12.80 20.07 12.34
C GLU A 283 -11.51 20.82 11.99
N ARG A 284 -10.66 21.09 12.97
CA ARG A 284 -9.39 21.78 12.72
C ARG A 284 -8.43 20.90 11.94
N ILE A 285 -8.38 19.60 12.25
CA ILE A 285 -7.57 18.63 11.51
C ILE A 285 -7.90 18.67 10.02
N ARG A 286 -9.20 18.59 9.66
CA ARG A 286 -9.69 18.62 8.27
C ARG A 286 -9.34 19.92 7.54
N GLN A 287 -9.11 21.00 8.27
CA GLN A 287 -8.76 22.32 7.73
C GLN A 287 -7.25 22.60 7.78
N SER A 288 -6.45 21.61 8.18
CA SER A 288 -5.00 21.74 8.37
C SER A 288 -4.22 20.83 7.43
N LYS A 289 -2.93 21.07 7.30
CA LYS A 289 -2.01 20.21 6.56
C LYS A 289 -1.59 18.95 7.33
N THR A 290 -2.13 18.72 8.53
CA THR A 290 -1.78 17.56 9.36
C THR A 290 -2.34 16.28 8.76
N ILE A 291 -1.48 15.30 8.48
CA ILE A 291 -1.90 14.03 7.85
C ILE A 291 -1.76 12.87 8.84
N LYS A 292 -2.70 11.92 8.81
CA LYS A 292 -2.75 10.75 9.71
C LYS A 292 -1.56 9.83 9.49
N GLN A 293 -1.27 9.53 8.24
CA GLN A 293 -0.34 8.48 7.81
C GLN A 293 0.26 8.84 6.42
N PRO A 294 1.21 8.07 5.87
CA PRO A 294 1.83 8.40 4.60
C PRO A 294 0.80 8.25 3.49
N ASP A 295 0.65 9.31 2.70
CA ASP A 295 -0.26 9.38 1.56
C ASP A 295 0.54 9.57 0.27
N VAL A 296 0.96 10.80 -0.05
CA VAL A 296 1.97 11.07 -1.10
C VAL A 296 3.26 10.27 -0.84
N VAL A 297 3.67 10.16 0.42
CA VAL A 297 4.85 9.34 0.80
C VAL A 297 4.61 7.85 0.52
N MET A 298 3.37 7.36 0.64
CA MET A 298 3.03 5.99 0.27
C MET A 298 3.08 5.79 -1.25
N LEU A 299 2.60 6.76 -2.03
CA LEU A 299 2.70 6.74 -3.50
C LEU A 299 4.17 6.60 -3.94
N LEU A 300 5.06 7.39 -3.33
CA LEU A 300 6.50 7.30 -3.58
C LEU A 300 7.08 5.95 -3.17
N HIS A 301 6.66 5.41 -2.02
CA HIS A 301 7.15 4.12 -1.53
C HIS A 301 6.84 2.99 -2.51
N LEU A 302 5.58 2.89 -2.97
CA LEU A 302 5.10 1.82 -3.85
C LEU A 302 5.55 1.97 -5.29
N LEU A 303 5.57 3.21 -5.81
CA LEU A 303 5.90 3.52 -7.21
C LEU A 303 7.26 4.20 -7.34
N TRP A 304 8.20 3.89 -6.44
CA TRP A 304 9.50 4.55 -6.33
C TRP A 304 10.17 4.82 -7.67
N ASP A 305 10.32 3.80 -8.51
CA ASP A 305 11.04 3.87 -9.78
C ASP A 305 10.35 4.75 -10.84
N ARG A 306 9.09 5.18 -10.63
CA ARG A 306 8.40 6.13 -11.51
C ARG A 306 8.85 7.57 -11.33
N PHE A 307 9.33 7.92 -10.14
CA PHE A 307 9.63 9.31 -9.80
C PHE A 307 11.15 9.57 -9.81
N PRO A 308 11.62 10.71 -10.34
CA PRO A 308 13.02 11.10 -10.22
C PRO A 308 13.47 11.26 -8.76
N PRO A 309 14.75 11.03 -8.42
CA PRO A 309 15.28 11.17 -7.07
C PRO A 309 14.92 12.51 -6.38
N GLU A 310 14.99 13.61 -7.11
CA GLU A 310 14.67 14.95 -6.64
C GLU A 310 13.20 15.12 -6.24
N VAL A 311 12.29 14.47 -6.98
CA VAL A 311 10.84 14.46 -6.66
C VAL A 311 10.60 13.66 -5.39
N ARG A 312 11.25 12.49 -5.26
CA ARG A 312 11.11 11.65 -4.06
C ARG A 312 11.57 12.38 -2.80
N GLU A 313 12.72 13.05 -2.87
CA GLU A 313 13.24 13.81 -1.75
C GLU A 313 12.37 15.04 -1.44
N ALA A 314 12.01 15.85 -2.44
CA ALA A 314 11.20 17.06 -2.22
C ALA A 314 9.88 16.75 -1.51
N ASN A 315 9.16 15.71 -1.98
CA ASN A 315 7.89 15.32 -1.38
C ASN A 315 8.08 14.71 0.01
N PHE A 316 9.07 13.84 0.23
CA PHE A 316 9.31 13.29 1.56
C PHE A 316 9.63 14.39 2.58
N ARG A 317 10.48 15.37 2.22
CA ARG A 317 10.81 16.51 3.08
C ARG A 317 9.62 17.45 3.32
N TYR A 318 8.67 17.50 2.38
CA TYR A 318 7.45 18.27 2.56
C TYR A 318 6.47 17.58 3.51
N TYR A 319 6.19 16.29 3.30
CA TYR A 319 5.12 15.59 4.01
C TYR A 319 5.54 14.96 5.35
N GLU A 320 6.80 14.56 5.53
CA GLU A 320 7.28 13.99 6.80
C GLU A 320 6.99 14.86 8.03
N PRO A 321 7.30 16.18 8.05
CA PRO A 321 7.04 17.00 9.23
C PRO A 321 5.55 17.27 9.48
N ARG A 322 4.69 16.97 8.48
CA ARG A 322 3.23 17.15 8.53
C ARG A 322 2.51 15.85 8.90
N CYS A 323 3.22 14.72 8.96
CA CYS A 323 2.63 13.44 9.32
C CYS A 323 2.56 13.29 10.84
N ALA A 324 1.34 13.16 11.35
CA ALA A 324 1.10 12.94 12.76
C ALA A 324 1.41 11.51 13.20
N HIS A 325 1.53 10.56 12.28
CA HIS A 325 1.66 9.14 12.61
C HIS A 325 0.53 8.65 13.53
N GLY A 326 -0.71 9.08 13.25
CA GLY A 326 -1.93 8.66 13.96
C GLY A 326 -2.33 7.20 13.71
N SER A 327 -1.62 6.52 12.81
CA SER A 327 -1.81 5.12 12.47
C SER A 327 -0.54 4.30 12.62
N SER A 328 -0.69 3.05 13.04
CA SER A 328 0.40 2.07 13.13
C SER A 328 1.10 1.79 11.79
N LEU A 329 0.41 2.05 10.68
CA LEU A 329 0.92 1.90 9.31
C LEU A 329 2.03 2.91 9.00
N SER A 330 2.08 4.03 9.71
CA SER A 330 2.86 5.20 9.29
C SER A 330 4.37 5.12 9.54
N PRO A 331 4.85 4.81 10.77
CA PRO A 331 6.27 4.98 11.07
C PRO A 331 7.18 4.08 10.24
N ALA A 332 6.78 2.84 9.97
CA ALA A 332 7.63 1.92 9.24
C ALA A 332 7.86 2.33 7.77
N ILE A 333 6.84 2.91 7.11
CA ILE A 333 6.98 3.44 5.74
C ILE A 333 7.88 4.66 5.72
N HIS A 334 7.73 5.58 6.69
CA HIS A 334 8.65 6.71 6.83
C HIS A 334 10.09 6.24 7.09
N ALA A 335 10.28 5.17 7.88
CA ALA A 335 11.59 4.55 8.08
C ALA A 335 12.17 4.01 6.76
N ALA A 336 11.34 3.31 5.97
CA ALA A 336 11.75 2.75 4.68
C ALA A 336 12.18 3.85 3.70
N VAL A 337 11.35 4.89 3.53
CA VAL A 337 11.64 6.00 2.61
C VAL A 337 12.85 6.81 3.07
N ALA A 338 12.95 7.15 4.36
CA ALA A 338 14.12 7.85 4.90
C ALA A 338 15.42 7.06 4.68
N ALA A 339 15.39 5.74 4.88
CA ALA A 339 16.56 4.89 4.64
C ALA A 339 16.95 4.89 3.16
N ARG A 340 15.99 4.81 2.24
CA ARG A 340 16.25 4.86 0.78
C ARG A 340 16.80 6.20 0.32
N LEU A 341 16.43 7.29 1.00
CA LEU A 341 17.00 8.63 0.78
C LEU A 341 18.36 8.84 1.47
N GLY A 342 18.86 7.85 2.21
CA GLY A 342 20.14 7.94 2.92
C GLY A 342 20.08 8.71 4.25
N ASP A 343 18.90 9.12 4.72
CA ASP A 343 18.71 9.74 6.03
C ASP A 343 18.60 8.69 7.13
N VAL A 344 19.71 8.01 7.39
CA VAL A 344 19.78 6.85 8.28
C VAL A 344 19.35 7.19 9.71
N ARG A 345 19.66 8.39 10.21
CA ARG A 345 19.26 8.81 11.57
C ARG A 345 17.74 8.93 11.69
N LEU A 346 17.12 9.55 10.69
CA LEU A 346 15.68 9.69 10.61
C LEU A 346 15.00 8.33 10.49
N ALA A 347 15.51 7.49 9.60
CA ALA A 347 15.04 6.13 9.40
C ALA A 347 15.08 5.31 10.69
N GLU A 348 16.19 5.39 11.44
CA GLU A 348 16.32 4.72 12.73
C GLU A 348 15.28 5.16 13.76
N ARG A 349 15.00 6.47 13.83
CA ARG A 349 14.00 7.02 14.75
C ARG A 349 12.63 6.39 14.47
N TYR A 350 12.21 6.41 13.21
CA TYR A 350 10.94 5.84 12.80
C TYR A 350 10.88 4.32 12.91
N PHE A 351 12.00 3.63 12.65
CA PHE A 351 12.08 2.18 12.83
C PHE A 351 11.94 1.78 14.30
N ARG A 352 12.47 2.58 15.23
CA ARG A 352 12.25 2.38 16.68
C ARG A 352 10.79 2.66 17.05
N GLN A 353 10.22 3.76 16.57
CA GLN A 353 8.80 4.07 16.79
C GLN A 353 7.90 2.93 16.31
N ALA A 354 8.14 2.38 15.11
CA ALA A 354 7.42 1.21 14.60
C ALA A 354 7.65 -0.05 15.46
N SER A 355 8.89 -0.29 15.89
CA SER A 355 9.24 -1.44 16.73
C SER A 355 8.54 -1.44 18.09
N ASP A 356 8.27 -0.25 18.63
CA ASP A 356 7.70 -0.07 19.96
C ASP A 356 6.16 -0.06 19.97
N ILE A 357 5.49 -0.19 18.81
CA ILE A 357 4.02 -0.24 18.71
C ILE A 357 3.44 -1.35 19.57
N ASP A 358 3.80 -2.61 19.29
CA ASP A 358 3.31 -3.74 20.08
C ASP A 358 4.23 -4.09 21.26
N LEU A 359 5.55 -3.97 21.07
CA LEU A 359 6.52 -4.35 22.12
C LEU A 359 6.61 -3.35 23.27
N GLY A 360 6.30 -2.08 22.99
CA GLY A 360 6.30 -1.00 23.98
C GLY A 360 4.91 -0.41 24.24
N ASP A 361 3.87 -0.93 23.58
CA ASP A 361 2.48 -0.43 23.63
C ASP A 361 2.38 1.09 23.43
N ASN A 362 3.18 1.66 22.52
CA ASN A 362 3.28 3.12 22.38
C ASN A 362 2.00 3.78 21.81
N MET A 363 1.10 2.98 21.22
CA MET A 363 -0.25 3.42 20.81
C MET A 363 -1.32 3.15 21.88
N GLY A 364 -0.98 2.43 22.96
CA GLY A 364 -1.86 2.16 24.10
C GLY A 364 -3.01 1.18 23.84
N ASN A 365 -2.95 0.41 22.74
CA ASN A 365 -4.02 -0.47 22.29
C ASN A 365 -3.53 -1.85 21.82
N ALA A 366 -2.28 -2.25 22.13
CA ALA A 366 -1.75 -3.57 21.77
C ALA A 366 -2.55 -4.73 22.40
N ALA A 367 -3.20 -4.50 23.55
CA ALA A 367 -4.09 -5.46 24.19
C ALA A 367 -5.32 -5.83 23.34
N ALA A 368 -5.66 -5.03 22.34
CA ALA A 368 -6.77 -5.28 21.42
C ALA A 368 -6.38 -6.16 20.22
N GLY A 369 -5.13 -6.59 20.15
CA GLY A 369 -4.52 -7.40 19.10
C GLY A 369 -3.27 -6.74 18.51
N VAL A 370 -2.35 -7.53 17.99
CA VAL A 370 -1.10 -7.04 17.37
C VAL A 370 -1.39 -6.28 16.08
N HIS A 371 -0.57 -5.27 15.78
CA HIS A 371 -0.72 -4.45 14.59
C HIS A 371 -0.11 -5.12 13.36
N ALA A 372 -0.84 -6.04 12.72
CA ALA A 372 -0.29 -6.91 11.68
C ALA A 372 0.37 -6.14 10.51
N ALA A 373 -0.26 -5.05 10.04
CA ALA A 373 0.33 -4.16 9.04
C ALA A 373 1.62 -3.47 9.52
N ALA A 374 1.69 -3.03 10.78
CA ALA A 374 2.90 -2.42 11.31
C ALA A 374 4.08 -3.42 11.35
N LEU A 375 3.80 -4.70 11.61
CA LEU A 375 4.79 -5.77 11.59
C LEU A 375 5.29 -6.06 10.17
N GLY A 376 4.38 -6.09 9.20
CA GLY A 376 4.72 -6.16 7.77
C GLY A 376 5.57 -4.96 7.33
N GLY A 377 5.15 -3.75 7.69
CA GLY A 377 5.89 -2.52 7.45
C GLY A 377 7.28 -2.53 8.08
N LEU A 378 7.43 -3.04 9.30
CA LEU A 378 8.74 -3.13 9.98
C LEU A 378 9.70 -4.04 9.21
N TRP A 379 9.20 -5.15 8.68
CA TRP A 379 9.98 -6.03 7.81
C TRP A 379 10.36 -5.31 6.50
N GLN A 380 9.42 -4.60 5.87
CA GLN A 380 9.69 -3.82 4.65
C GLN A 380 10.74 -2.73 4.89
N ALA A 381 10.69 -2.01 6.02
CA ALA A 381 11.67 -1.01 6.38
C ALA A 381 13.08 -1.61 6.48
N ALA A 382 13.23 -2.82 7.01
CA ALA A 382 14.51 -3.53 7.05
C ALA A 382 14.99 -3.98 5.67
N VAL A 383 14.10 -4.54 4.84
CA VAL A 383 14.46 -5.18 3.57
C VAL A 383 14.54 -4.18 2.42
N PHE A 384 13.50 -3.40 2.18
CA PHE A 384 13.43 -2.42 1.09
C PHE A 384 13.99 -1.05 1.48
N GLY A 385 14.00 -0.73 2.77
CA GLY A 385 14.59 0.49 3.31
C GLY A 385 16.10 0.36 3.54
N PHE A 386 16.47 -0.16 4.71
CA PHE A 386 17.86 -0.22 5.17
C PHE A 386 18.75 -1.12 4.31
N ALA A 387 18.32 -2.33 3.98
CA ALA A 387 19.08 -3.20 3.07
C ALA A 387 18.98 -2.72 1.61
N GLY A 388 17.96 -1.92 1.29
CA GLY A 388 17.76 -1.32 -0.03
C GLY A 388 17.53 -2.35 -1.13
N LEU A 389 17.00 -3.53 -0.79
CA LEU A 389 16.68 -4.57 -1.78
C LEU A 389 15.64 -4.03 -2.77
N ARG A 390 15.90 -4.22 -4.06
CA ARG A 390 15.01 -3.84 -5.16
C ARG A 390 15.04 -4.91 -6.25
N PHE A 391 14.03 -4.92 -7.10
CA PHE A 391 13.90 -5.92 -8.16
C PHE A 391 13.78 -5.26 -9.53
N THR A 392 14.78 -5.47 -10.37
CA THR A 392 14.83 -5.01 -11.76
C THR A 392 14.47 -6.16 -12.71
N GLU A 393 14.41 -5.89 -14.01
CA GLU A 393 14.21 -6.96 -14.99
C GLU A 393 15.41 -7.92 -15.06
N GLU A 394 16.60 -7.43 -14.72
CA GLU A 394 17.84 -8.21 -14.67
C GLU A 394 17.93 -9.08 -13.42
N GLY A 395 17.32 -8.66 -12.31
CA GLY A 395 17.22 -9.45 -11.09
C GLY A 395 17.16 -8.61 -9.81
N PRO A 396 17.37 -9.26 -8.66
CA PRO A 396 17.48 -8.58 -7.38
C PRO A 396 18.77 -7.75 -7.31
N GLU A 397 18.66 -6.51 -6.84
CA GLU A 397 19.77 -5.58 -6.57
C GLU A 397 19.62 -4.98 -5.17
N HIS A 398 20.65 -4.32 -4.65
CA HIS A 398 20.56 -3.65 -3.36
C HIS A 398 21.31 -2.31 -3.31
N GLN A 399 20.79 -1.36 -2.53
CA GLN A 399 21.45 -0.09 -2.21
C GLN A 399 21.36 0.20 -0.70
N PRO A 400 22.28 -0.38 0.11
CA PRO A 400 22.12 -0.43 1.55
C PRO A 400 22.47 0.90 2.21
N ASN A 401 21.65 1.29 3.17
CA ASN A 401 21.83 2.44 4.05
C ASN A 401 21.68 1.98 5.50
N LEU A 402 22.61 1.13 5.98
CA LEU A 402 22.48 0.50 7.30
C LEU A 402 22.82 1.47 8.44
N PRO A 403 22.10 1.40 9.58
CA PRO A 403 22.46 2.11 10.80
C PRO A 403 23.85 1.74 11.31
N PRO A 404 24.65 2.68 11.86
CA PRO A 404 26.01 2.40 12.32
C PRO A 404 26.13 1.30 13.39
N GLN A 405 25.07 1.02 14.13
CA GLN A 405 25.02 -0.01 15.17
C GLN A 405 24.60 -1.40 14.65
N TRP A 406 24.20 -1.51 13.38
CA TRP A 406 23.88 -2.81 12.77
C TRP A 406 25.17 -3.45 12.26
N ARG A 407 25.57 -4.57 12.87
CA ARG A 407 26.77 -5.33 12.46
C ARG A 407 26.62 -6.04 11.11
N GLY A 408 25.40 -6.06 10.58
CA GLY A 408 25.05 -6.65 9.31
C GLY A 408 23.59 -7.05 9.23
N VAL A 409 23.15 -7.37 8.02
CA VAL A 409 21.82 -7.90 7.71
C VAL A 409 22.00 -9.13 6.85
N SER A 410 21.27 -10.20 7.17
CA SER A 410 21.15 -11.34 6.27
C SER A 410 19.68 -11.71 6.13
N LEU A 411 19.27 -11.94 4.88
CA LEU A 411 17.94 -12.42 4.57
C LEU A 411 18.00 -13.44 3.44
N ARG A 412 17.03 -14.36 3.45
CA ARG A 412 16.75 -15.26 2.34
C ARG A 412 15.41 -14.89 1.75
N PHE A 413 15.33 -14.94 0.43
CA PHE A 413 14.11 -14.61 -0.30
C PHE A 413 14.03 -15.41 -1.59
N LYS A 414 12.81 -15.51 -2.14
CA LYS A 414 12.51 -16.13 -3.43
C LYS A 414 12.26 -15.05 -4.47
N TRP A 415 12.84 -15.23 -5.66
CA TRP A 415 12.57 -14.40 -6.83
C TRP A 415 12.61 -15.25 -8.09
N ARG A 416 11.53 -15.19 -8.87
CA ARG A 416 11.28 -15.94 -10.11
C ARG A 416 11.61 -17.43 -9.98
N GLY A 417 11.14 -18.05 -8.89
CA GLY A 417 11.32 -19.47 -8.59
C GLY A 417 12.70 -19.87 -8.04
N LYS A 418 13.60 -18.91 -7.78
CA LYS A 418 14.94 -19.16 -7.23
C LYS A 418 15.05 -18.64 -5.80
N ASP A 419 15.77 -19.38 -4.96
CA ASP A 419 16.20 -18.91 -3.66
C ASP A 419 17.39 -17.96 -3.81
N HIS A 420 17.43 -16.91 -3.01
CA HIS A 420 18.49 -15.94 -2.96
C HIS A 420 18.88 -15.68 -1.51
N GLU A 421 20.16 -15.40 -1.29
CA GLU A 421 20.67 -14.99 0.01
C GLU A 421 21.38 -13.64 -0.12
N LEU A 422 20.86 -12.62 0.59
CA LEU A 422 21.55 -11.35 0.78
C LEU A 422 22.34 -11.41 2.10
N LYS A 423 23.62 -11.03 2.04
CA LYS A 423 24.48 -10.84 3.21
C LYS A 423 25.17 -9.48 3.10
N LEU A 424 24.76 -8.55 3.96
CA LEU A 424 25.36 -7.23 4.10
C LEU A 424 26.18 -7.19 5.40
N PRO A 425 27.52 -7.19 5.35
CA PRO A 425 28.36 -6.96 6.53
C PRO A 425 28.41 -5.48 6.91
N ASP A 426 28.85 -5.19 8.15
CA ASP A 426 29.27 -3.85 8.57
C ASP A 426 30.47 -3.37 7.76
N ASP A 427 30.25 -2.50 6.78
CA ASP A 427 31.28 -2.06 5.82
C ASP A 427 31.88 -0.69 6.17
N ARG A 428 32.28 -0.49 7.43
CA ARG A 428 33.31 0.52 7.77
C ARG A 428 34.73 -0.03 7.75
N ALA A 429 34.92 -1.32 7.51
CA ALA A 429 36.25 -1.97 7.56
C ALA A 429 36.62 -2.83 6.34
N ARG A 430 35.82 -2.90 5.26
CA ARG A 430 36.13 -3.75 4.10
C ARG A 430 35.79 -3.10 2.76
N ILE A 431 36.52 -2.02 2.48
CA ILE A 431 36.92 -1.69 1.09
C ILE A 431 37.72 -2.90 0.55
N GLY A 432 37.06 -3.95 0.08
CA GLY A 432 37.71 -5.16 -0.43
C GLY A 432 36.94 -6.50 -0.36
N ALA A 433 35.80 -6.61 0.31
CA ALA A 433 34.95 -7.82 0.23
C ALA A 433 33.62 -7.45 -0.43
N ALA A 434 33.37 -8.00 -1.62
CA ALA A 434 32.20 -7.65 -2.41
C ALA A 434 30.90 -7.96 -1.64
N PRO A 435 30.02 -6.97 -1.39
CA PRO A 435 28.63 -7.22 -1.11
C PRO A 435 28.05 -8.03 -2.29
N GLY A 436 27.17 -8.98 -2.01
CA GLY A 436 26.62 -9.80 -3.07
C GLY A 436 25.30 -10.45 -2.69
N ILE A 437 24.48 -10.66 -3.71
CA ILE A 437 23.33 -11.54 -3.68
C ILE A 437 23.79 -12.85 -4.31
N ALA A 438 23.78 -13.93 -3.54
CA ALA A 438 24.05 -15.26 -4.07
C ALA A 438 22.73 -15.92 -4.49
N PRO A 439 22.65 -16.52 -5.70
CA PRO A 439 21.55 -17.37 -6.11
C PRO A 439 21.60 -18.77 -5.48
#